data_AF-A0A960Z7L4-F1
#
_entry.id   AF-A0A960Z7L4-F1
#
_cell.length_a   1.000
_cell.length_b   1.000
_cell.length_c   1.000
_cell.angle_alpha   90.00
_cell.angle_beta   90.00
_cell.angle_gamma   90.00
#
_symmetry.space_group_name_H-M   'P 1'
#
loop_
_entity.id
_entity.type
_entity.pdbx_description
1 polymer ?
#
loop_
_entity_poly.entity_id
_entity_poly.type
_entity_poly.pdbx_seq_one_letter_code
_entity_poly.pdbx_strand_id
1 'polypeptide(L)' 'MPTAIKISNYKSVFELEIELGDVTIFIGENGCGKSNIIEAIAITSAALMNKL' A
#
# COMPACT_ATOMS: atom_id res chain seq x y z
N MET A 1 6.65 -3.40 13.60
CA MET A 1 6.02 -3.44 12.25
C MET A 1 4.99 -2.33 12.18
N PRO A 2 4.74 -1.71 11.01
CA PRO A 2 3.67 -0.73 10.88
C PRO A 2 2.31 -1.37 11.19
N THR A 3 1.49 -0.70 12.00
CA THR A 3 0.16 -1.18 12.40
C THR A 3 -0.93 -0.69 11.44
N ALA A 4 -0.66 0.34 10.66
CA ALA A 4 -1.58 0.88 9.67
C ALA A 4 -0.82 1.47 8.49
N ILE A 5 -1.51 1.61 7.35
CA ILE A 5 -1.04 2.32 6.17
C ILE A 5 -2.08 3.34 5.73
N LYS A 6 -1.59 4.50 5.29
CA LYS A 6 -2.38 5.52 4.62
C LYS A 6 -1.78 5.81 3.25
N ILE A 7 -2.60 5.71 2.21
CA ILE A 7 -2.24 5.98 0.82
C ILE A 7 -3.17 7.07 0.31
N SER A 8 -2.61 8.10 -0.31
CA SER A 8 -3.38 9.20 -0.89
C SER A 8 -2.79 9.62 -2.23
N ASN A 9 -3.65 9.88 -3.20
CA ASN A 9 -3.29 10.33 -4.55
C ASN A 9 -2.19 9.49 -5.23
N TYR A 10 -2.26 8.15 -5.09
CA TYR A 10 -1.30 7.23 -5.70
C TYR A 10 -1.97 6.31 -6.72
N LYS A 11 -1.62 6.50 -8.00
CA LYS A 11 -2.24 5.77 -9.13
C LYS A 11 -3.77 5.82 -9.05
N SER A 12 -4.44 4.67 -8.99
CA SER A 12 -5.91 4.59 -8.88
C SER A 12 -6.44 4.76 -7.46
N VAL A 13 -5.58 4.92 -6.45
CA VAL A 13 -5.97 5.06 -5.04
C VAL A 13 -6.04 6.55 -4.70
N PHE A 14 -7.26 7.08 -4.59
CA PHE A 14 -7.48 8.47 -4.18
C PHE A 14 -7.22 8.66 -2.68
N GLU A 15 -7.88 7.87 -1.84
CA GLU A 15 -7.63 7.79 -0.40
C GLU A 15 -7.90 6.37 0.09
N LEU A 16 -7.00 5.85 0.92
CA LEU A 16 -7.10 4.53 1.54
C LEU A 16 -6.40 4.55 2.89
N GLU A 17 -7.09 4.08 3.92
CA GLU A 17 -6.56 3.90 5.27
C GLU A 17 -6.92 2.48 5.73
N ILE A 18 -5.90 1.68 6.05
CA ILE A 18 -6.04 0.26 6.38
C ILE A 18 -5.20 -0.06 7.62
N GLU A 19 -5.84 -0.66 8.62
CA GLU A 19 -5.16 -1.34 9.72
C GLU A 19 -4.57 -2.67 9.25
N LEU A 20 -3.33 -2.94 9.62
CA LEU A 20 -2.61 -4.17 9.28
C LEU A 20 -2.67 -5.15 10.46
N GLY A 21 -3.08 -6.38 10.17
CA GLY A 21 -2.90 -7.51 11.09
C GLY A 21 -1.54 -8.16 10.92
N ASP A 22 -1.29 -9.25 11.65
CA ASP A 22 -0.09 -10.07 11.47
C ASP A 22 0.05 -10.60 10.03
N VAL A 23 -1.11 -10.80 9.36
CA VAL A 23 -1.22 -11.13 7.94
C VAL A 23 -2.38 -10.34 7.33
N THR A 24 -2.11 -9.58 6.26
CA THR A 24 -3.13 -8.85 5.49
C THR A 24 -3.22 -9.42 4.07
N ILE A 25 -4.43 -9.80 3.65
CA ILE A 25 -4.69 -10.37 2.32
C ILE A 25 -5.55 -9.41 1.51
N PHE A 26 -5.06 -8.99 0.33
CA PHE A 26 -5.83 -8.16 -0.61
C PHE A 26 -6.50 -9.03 -1.67
N ILE A 27 -7.83 -9.02 -1.70
CA ILE A 27 -8.66 -9.76 -2.68
C ILE A 27 -9.49 -8.81 -3.54
N GLY A 28 -9.94 -9.29 -4.71
CA GLY A 28 -10.77 -8.53 -5.64
C GLY A 28 -10.43 -8.79 -7.10
N GLU A 29 -11.19 -8.20 -8.02
CA GLU A 29 -11.02 -8.38 -9.47
C GLU A 29 -9.72 -7.77 -10.01
N ASN A 30 -9.27 -8.24 -11.18
CA ASN A 30 -8.11 -7.65 -11.86
C ASN A 30 -8.36 -6.17 -12.19
N GLY A 31 -7.35 -5.32 -11.96
CA GLY A 31 -7.46 -3.89 -12.19
C GLY A 31 -8.08 -3.07 -11.05
N CYS A 32 -8.58 -3.68 -9.98
CA CYS A 32 -9.22 -2.95 -8.86
C CYS A 32 -8.24 -2.20 -7.92
N GLY A 33 -6.94 -2.14 -8.25
CA GLY A 33 -5.95 -1.37 -7.49
C GLY A 33 -5.14 -2.14 -6.44
N LYS A 34 -5.27 -3.46 -6.32
CA LYS A 34 -4.48 -4.26 -5.35
C LYS A 34 -2.97 -4.07 -5.50
N SER A 35 -2.45 -4.13 -6.73
CA SER A 35 -1.03 -3.92 -7.00
C SER A 35 -0.59 -2.51 -6.62
N ASN A 36 -1.44 -1.50 -6.78
CA ASN A 36 -1.13 -0.12 -6.39
C ASN A 36 -0.88 0.00 -4.88
N ILE A 37 -1.63 -0.75 -4.05
CA ILE A 37 -1.41 -0.78 -2.60
C ILE A 37 -0.03 -1.36 -2.28
N ILE A 38 0.33 -2.50 -2.89
CA ILE A 38 1.63 -3.16 -2.65
C ILE A 38 2.79 -2.31 -3.17
N GLU A 39 2.66 -1.69 -4.33
CA GLU A 39 3.69 -0.81 -4.90
C GLU A 39 3.90 0.45 -4.06
N ALA A 40 2.83 1.04 -3.52
CA ALA A 40 2.95 2.18 -2.60
C ALA A 40 3.79 1.79 -1.37
N ILE A 41 3.51 0.64 -0.76
CA ILE A 41 4.29 0.11 0.38
C ILE A 41 5.76 -0.10 -0.02
N ALA A 42 6.02 -0.70 -1.19
CA ALA A 42 7.38 -0.95 -1.66
C ALA A 42 8.18 0.34 -1.89
N ILE A 43 7.57 1.35 -2.52
CA ILE A 43 8.19 2.65 -2.75
C ILE A 43 8.47 3.36 -1.43
N THR A 44 7.52 3.38 -0.49
CA THR A 44 7.72 3.95 0.85
C THR A 44 8.85 3.23 1.57
N SER A 45 8.94 1.90 1.47
CA SER A 45 10.04 1.14 2.07
C SER A 45 11.40 1.53 1.47
N ALA A 46 11.49 1.65 0.14
CA ALA A 46 12.70 2.12 -0.54
C ALA A 46 13.07 3.55 -0.12
N ALA A 47 12.09 4.44 0.02
CA ALA A 47 12.25 5.82 0.46
C ALA A 47 12.87 5.90 1.86
N LEU A 48 12.29 5.15 2.80
CA LEU A 48 12.74 5.10 4.20
C LEU A 48 14.15 4.52 4.32
N MET A 49 14.55 3.66 3.38
CA MET A 49 15.91 3.13 3.32
C MET A 49 16.92 4.02 2.60
N ASN A 50 16.52 5.21 2.11
CA ASN A 50 17.33 6.05 1.21
C ASN A 50 17.85 5.28 -0.02
N LYS A 51 16.99 4.42 -0.58
CA LYS A 51 17.27 3.60 -1.78
C LYS A 51 16.36 3.99 -2.95
N LEU A 52 15.82 5.20 -2.93
CA LEU A 52 15.07 5.79 -4.02
C LEU A 52 15.99 6.49 -5.02
#